data_AF-A0A0D1CP89-F1
#
_entry.id   AF-A0A0D1CP89-F1
#
_cell.length_a   1.000
_cell.length_b   1.000
_cell.length_c   1.000
_cell.angle_alpha   90.00
_cell.angle_beta   90.00
_cell.angle_gamma   90.00
#
_symmetry.space_group_name_H-M   'P 1'
#
loop_
_entity.id
_entity.type
_entity.pdbx_description
1 polymer ?
#
loop_
_entity_poly.entity_id
_entity_poly.type
_entity_poly.pdbx_seq_one_letter_code
_entity_poly.pdbx_strand_id
1 'polypeptide(L)' 'MEFPKLRQPKVMAEVAFTRDMVETLNTYFSAYQDDGVVTITVTDGGLYLENPTTASRQFLGLARLADDPKVRH' A
#
# COMPACT_ATOMS: atom_id res chain seq x y z
N MET A 1 8.60 21.50 -32.13
CA MET A 1 8.42 20.09 -31.73
C MET A 1 7.63 20.10 -30.43
N GLU A 2 6.33 19.86 -30.49
CA GLU A 2 5.47 19.83 -29.29
C GLU A 2 5.50 18.42 -28.72
N PHE A 3 5.92 18.27 -27.46
CA PHE A 3 5.81 17.00 -26.76
C PHE A 3 4.33 16.75 -26.46
N PRO A 4 3.79 15.55 -26.76
CA PRO A 4 2.40 15.25 -26.42
C PRO A 4 2.20 15.44 -24.92
N LYS A 5 1.15 16.17 -24.53
CA LYS A 5 0.74 16.27 -23.12
C LYS A 5 0.40 14.86 -22.64
N LEU A 6 1.34 14.23 -21.94
CA LEU A 6 1.12 12.94 -21.29
C LEU A 6 -0.09 13.09 -20.36
N ARG A 7 -1.09 12.22 -20.52
CA ARG A 7 -2.22 12.17 -19.59
C ARG A 7 -1.64 11.87 -18.21
N GLN A 8 -1.84 12.77 -17.26
CA GLN A 8 -1.43 12.50 -15.89
C GLN A 8 -2.19 11.26 -15.38
N PRO A 9 -1.50 10.29 -14.75
CA PRO A 9 -2.16 9.16 -14.13
C PRO A 9 -3.20 9.65 -13.12
N LYS A 10 -4.38 9.04 -13.13
CA LYS A 10 -5.42 9.33 -12.13
C LYS A 10 -5.01 8.64 -10.81
N VAL A 11 -4.82 9.42 -9.75
CA VAL A 11 -4.63 8.88 -8.40
C VAL A 11 -5.88 8.09 -8.00
N MET A 12 -5.70 6.83 -7.61
CA MET A 12 -6.79 5.94 -7.17
C MET A 12 -6.92 5.90 -5.65
N ALA A 13 -5.80 5.92 -4.93
CA ALA A 13 -5.72 5.97 -3.48
C ALA A 13 -4.32 6.42 -3.04
N GLU A 14 -4.21 6.95 -1.83
CA GLU A 14 -2.94 7.24 -1.15
C GLU A 14 -2.90 6.50 0.19
N VAL A 15 -1.75 5.90 0.50
CA VAL A 15 -1.49 5.20 1.76
C VAL A 15 -0.17 5.68 2.34
N ALA A 16 -0.12 5.90 3.65
CA ALA A 16 1.10 6.29 4.36
C ALA A 16 1.58 5.16 5.27
N PHE A 17 2.89 4.91 5.27
CA PHE A 17 3.54 3.93 6.12
C PHE A 17 4.41 4.60 7.17
N THR A 18 4.29 4.17 8.42
CA THR A 18 5.30 4.48 9.44
C THR A 18 6.54 3.62 9.22
N ARG A 19 7.65 3.97 9.88
CA ARG A 19 8.92 3.23 9.74
C ARG A 19 8.79 1.77 10.16
N ASP A 20 8.09 1.49 11.25
CA ASP A 20 7.84 0.14 11.77
C ASP A 20 7.00 -0.71 10.80
N MET A 21 6.05 -0.11 10.07
CA MET A 21 5.32 -0.79 9.00
C MET A 21 6.26 -1.22 7.87
N VAL A 22 7.22 -0.37 7.48
CA VAL A 22 8.21 -0.71 6.44
C VAL A 22 9.15 -1.82 6.91
N GLU A 23 9.58 -1.79 8.17
CA GLU A 23 10.42 -2.84 8.75
C GLU A 23 9.66 -4.19 8.80
N THR A 24 8.37 -4.16 9.13
CA THR A 24 7.49 -5.33 9.09
C THR A 24 7.33 -5.84 7.65
N LEU A 25 7.05 -4.96 6.69
CA LEU A 25 6.96 -5.34 5.27
C LEU A 25 8.24 -6.03 4.79
N ASN A 26 9.41 -5.48 5.12
CA ASN A 26 10.70 -6.04 4.74
C ASN A 26 10.93 -7.43 5.36
N THR A 27 10.51 -7.62 6.61
CA THR A 27 10.62 -8.91 7.32
C THR A 27 9.84 -10.02 6.62
N TYR A 28 8.65 -9.71 6.09
CA TYR A 28 7.76 -10.71 5.47
C TYR A 28 7.85 -10.76 3.94
N PHE A 29 8.50 -9.79 3.30
CA PHE A 29 8.49 -9.63 1.85
C PHE A 29 8.82 -10.92 1.10
N SER A 30 9.97 -11.53 1.39
CA SER A 30 10.43 -12.74 0.69
C SER A 30 9.47 -13.93 0.81
N ALA A 31 8.70 -14.02 1.90
CA ALA A 31 7.79 -15.12 2.15
C ALA A 31 6.38 -14.86 1.60
N TYR A 32 5.98 -13.60 1.46
CA TYR A 32 4.61 -13.19 1.10
C TYR A 32 4.53 -12.65 -0.32
N GLN A 33 5.67 -12.40 -0.98
CA GLN A 33 5.72 -11.98 -2.36
C GLN A 33 5.23 -13.08 -3.30
N ASP A 34 4.43 -12.67 -4.28
CA ASP A 34 4.09 -13.45 -5.46
C ASP A 34 4.65 -12.68 -6.67
N ASP A 35 5.57 -13.31 -7.41
CA ASP A 35 6.30 -12.72 -8.54
C ASP A 35 6.92 -11.33 -8.27
N GLY A 36 7.53 -11.18 -7.09
CA GLY A 36 8.19 -9.95 -6.63
C GLY A 36 7.24 -8.88 -6.11
N VAL A 37 5.95 -9.19 -5.94
CA VAL A 37 4.92 -8.24 -5.50
C VAL A 37 4.27 -8.71 -4.21
N VAL A 38 4.11 -7.80 -3.24
CA VAL A 38 3.33 -8.04 -2.02
C VAL A 38 2.04 -7.22 -2.08
N THR A 39 0.92 -7.90 -1.92
CA THR A 39 -0.40 -7.26 -1.87
C THR A 39 -0.69 -6.77 -0.45
N ILE A 40 -1.06 -5.49 -0.35
CA ILE A 40 -1.50 -4.86 0.90
C ILE A 40 -2.98 -4.57 0.81
N THR A 41 -3.77 -5.17 1.71
CA THR A 41 -5.21 -4.90 1.82
C THR A 41 -5.43 -3.75 2.80
N VAL A 42 -6.13 -2.72 2.34
CA VAL A 42 -6.53 -1.55 3.15
C VAL A 42 -7.98 -1.72 3.57
N THR A 43 -8.23 -1.60 4.87
CA THR A 43 -9.57 -1.64 5.48
C THR A 43 -9.75 -0.48 6.46
N ASP A 44 -10.97 -0.30 6.97
CA ASP A 44 -11.27 0.60 8.08
C ASP A 44 -10.56 0.21 9.40
N GLY A 45 -10.21 -1.08 9.54
CA GLY A 45 -9.47 -1.61 10.70
C GLY A 45 -7.93 -1.56 10.57
N GLY A 46 -7.40 -1.32 9.37
CA GLY A 46 -5.95 -1.23 9.16
C GLY A 46 -5.43 -1.76 7.82
N LEU A 47 -4.10 -1.89 7.76
CA LEU A 47 -3.33 -2.43 6.65
C LEU A 47 -2.90 -3.87 6.95
N TYR A 48 -3.07 -4.76 5.99
CA TYR A 48 -2.80 -6.18 6.14
C TYR A 48 -1.96 -6.70 4.98
N LEU A 49 -0.93 -7.49 5.28
CA LEU A 49 -0.22 -8.30 4.30
C LEU A 49 -0.98 -9.60 4.10
N GLU A 50 -1.35 -9.90 2.86
CA GLU A 50 -2.00 -11.17 2.54
C GLU A 50 -0.95 -12.25 2.30
N ASN A 51 -1.08 -13.40 2.97
CA ASN A 51 -0.24 -14.54 2.66
C ASN A 51 -0.78 -15.21 1.38
N PRO A 52 0.03 -15.38 0.32
CA PRO A 52 -0.45 -15.96 -0.94
C PRO A 52 -0.73 -17.47 -0.85
N THR A 53 -0.15 -18.15 0.15
CA THR A 53 -0.25 -19.61 0.31
C THR A 53 -1.31 -20.02 1.33
N THR A 54 -1.54 -19.19 2.34
CA THR A 54 -2.50 -19.47 3.41
C THR A 54 -3.51 -18.33 3.51
N ALA A 55 -4.79 -18.61 3.80
CA ALA A 55 -5.82 -17.59 3.99
C ALA A 55 -5.62 -16.70 5.25
N SER A 56 -4.39 -16.65 5.79
CA SER A 56 -3.99 -15.83 6.92
C SER A 56 -3.50 -14.46 6.47
N ARG A 57 -3.57 -13.48 7.38
CA ARG A 57 -3.10 -12.12 7.14
C ARG A 57 -2.19 -11.67 8.27
N GLN A 58 -1.12 -10.94 7.93
CA GLN A 58 -0.28 -10.28 8.92
C GLN A 58 -0.71 -8.83 9.06
N PHE A 59 -0.99 -8.39 10.28
CA PHE A 59 -1.28 -7.00 10.55
C PHE A 59 -0.01 -6.17 10.33
N LEU A 60 -0.11 -5.19 9.44
CA LEU A 60 1.00 -4.30 9.09
C LEU A 60 0.95 -3.03 9.95
N GLY A 61 -0.24 -2.55 10.27
CA GLY A 61 -0.46 -1.41 11.14
C GLY A 61 -1.79 -0.72 10.88
N LEU A 62 -2.11 0.31 11.67
CA LEU A 62 -3.32 1.10 11.46
C LEU A 62 -3.20 1.90 10.17
N ALA A 63 -4.22 1.82 9.33
CA ALA A 63 -4.29 2.61 8.12
C ALA A 63 -4.53 4.07 8.52
N ARG A 64 -3.58 4.96 8.22
CA ARG A 64 -3.95 6.33 7.91
C ARG A 64 -4.25 6.36 6.44
N LEU A 65 -5.54 6.31 6.12
CA LEU A 65 -6.00 6.83 4.84
C LEU A 65 -5.54 8.29 4.81
N ALA A 66 -4.73 8.65 3.82
CA ALA A 66 -4.48 10.07 3.59
C ALA A 66 -5.85 10.67 3.30
N ASP A 67 -6.32 11.55 4.20
CA ASP A 67 -7.55 12.30 3.97
C ASP A 67 -7.49 12.88 2.56
N ASP A 68 -8.60 12.72 1.83
CA ASP A 68 -8.81 13.10 0.44
C ASP A 68 -7.93 14.31 0.04
N PRO A 69 -7.15 14.25 -1.06
CA PRO A 69 -6.27 15.35 -1.48
C PRO A 69 -6.97 16.69 -1.72
N LYS A 70 -8.31 16.76 -1.61
CA LYS A 70 -9.11 18.00 -1.57
C LYS A 70 -9.13 18.71 -0.21
N VAL A 71 -8.60 18.11 0.86
CA VAL A 71 -8.52 18.74 2.19
C VAL A 71 -7.06 18.96 2.59
N ARG A 72 -6.32 19.68 1.74
CA ARG A 72 -5.16 20.46 2.21
C ARG A 72 -5.63 21.90 2.39
N HIS A 73 -5.88 22.27 3.64
CA HIS A 73 -6.17 23.64 4.05
C HIS A 73 -4.90 24.48 4.05
#